data_AF-X8CGQ6-F1
#
_entry.id   AF-X8CGQ6-F1
#
_cell.length_a   1.000
_cell.length_b   1.000
_cell.length_c   1.000
_cell.angle_alpha   90.00
_cell.angle_beta   90.00
_cell.angle_gamma   90.00
#
_symmetry.space_group_name_H-M   'P 1'
#
loop_
_entity.id
_entity.type
_entity.pdbx_description
1 polymer ?
#
loop_
_entity_poly.entity_id
_entity_poly.type
_entity_poly.pdbx_seq_one_letter_code
_entity_poly.pdbx_strand_id
1 'polypeptide(L)'
;MDLPILSTYRLQLRGESSGSAFTFSDAEDLLDYLDDLGVTHLYLSPIMTATTGSSHGYDVTDPTTVSPELGGRDGLARLSAAARARGLGLVVDIVPNHVGIDQPRQNPWWWDVLRNGRSSPYATFFDIDWDLDQDGRIVLPVLGSDEDAADLTVDGDVLRLGDLALPIAPGTAGGTGPEVHDRQHYRLVGWRNGVCGYRRFFSITSLAGLRQEDRAVFDATHAEVGRWFAEGLVDGVRIDHPDGLSDPCGYLAWLRELVGPSAWIVIEKILAVDEALEPTLPVGGTTGYDVLREVGGLFVDPQGAPALTALVESSGVDYRALPDMLADLKIRSATDTLGSELSRLRRSIAAAAGADHPQLPAAVAALLTHLGVYRSDYPGLVALLPTALAETEAAAPELGPALQVLAAALARGGEPATRLQQLCGAVTAKSVEDCLFYRDARLVSLNEVGGEPHRFGVGAAEFHHSAASRARMWPQAMTTLTTHDTKRGEDVRARIGVLSQVPSLWAEFVARWETRAPPPTRRPDSSCGRTSSACGRSAGRSPASCASGCTATRRRPSGKRPGTPRGTTPTPTSRTRSTAGWTRCSTARWPGN
;
A
#
# COMPACT_ATOMS: atom_id res chain seq x y z
N MET A 1 4.11 25.36 26.14
CA MET A 1 5.38 25.51 25.41
C MET A 1 5.40 24.36 24.44
N ASP A 2 5.52 24.66 23.14
CA ASP A 2 5.55 23.64 22.10
C ASP A 2 6.81 22.80 22.27
N LEU A 3 6.65 21.48 22.28
CA LEU A 3 7.77 20.54 22.42
C LEU A 3 8.51 20.45 21.08
N PRO A 4 9.83 20.65 21.04
CA PRO A 4 10.57 20.52 19.79
C PRO A 4 10.56 19.06 19.33
N ILE A 5 10.23 18.83 18.06
CA ILE A 5 10.27 17.49 17.44
C ILE A 5 11.71 17.22 16.99
N LEU A 6 12.40 16.32 17.71
CA LEU A 6 13.79 15.95 17.40
C LEU A 6 13.92 14.50 16.95
N SER A 7 13.06 13.62 17.47
CA SER A 7 13.05 12.18 17.19
C SER A 7 11.66 11.60 17.44
N THR A 8 11.27 10.63 16.61
CA THR A 8 9.98 9.93 16.69
C THR A 8 10.17 8.43 16.91
N TYR A 9 9.25 7.82 17.66
CA TYR A 9 9.22 6.37 17.88
C TYR A 9 7.89 5.78 17.40
N ARG A 10 7.91 4.97 16.34
CA ARG A 10 6.70 4.38 15.75
C ARG A 10 6.12 3.28 16.64
N LEU A 11 4.85 3.42 17.01
CA LEU A 11 4.08 2.42 17.76
C LEU A 11 2.95 1.87 16.88
N GLN A 12 2.92 0.54 16.71
CA GLN A 12 1.86 -0.17 16.01
C GLN A 12 0.74 -0.51 16.98
N LEU A 13 -0.25 0.38 17.08
CA LEU A 13 -1.42 0.21 17.92
C LEU A 13 -2.41 -0.79 17.31
N ARG A 14 -3.03 -1.61 18.15
CA ARG A 14 -3.98 -2.65 17.74
C ARG A 14 -4.88 -3.04 18.90
N GLY A 15 -6.18 -3.18 18.61
CA GLY A 15 -7.19 -3.54 19.58
C GLY A 15 -7.14 -5.02 19.99
N GLU A 16 -7.91 -5.39 21.00
CA GLU A 16 -7.98 -6.76 21.51
C GLU A 16 -8.50 -7.75 20.45
N SER A 17 -9.41 -7.30 19.59
CA SER A 17 -9.98 -8.15 18.53
C SER A 17 -8.95 -8.60 17.48
N SER A 18 -7.80 -7.92 17.38
CA SER A 18 -6.68 -8.31 16.49
C SER A 18 -5.99 -9.62 16.91
N GLY A 19 -6.24 -10.08 18.15
CA GLY A 19 -5.61 -11.27 18.73
C GLY A 19 -4.25 -10.99 19.40
N SER A 20 -3.74 -9.77 19.33
CA SER A 20 -2.53 -9.36 20.06
C SER A 20 -2.59 -7.86 20.35
N ALA A 21 -3.28 -7.46 21.42
CA ALA A 21 -3.50 -6.05 21.76
C ALA A 21 -2.20 -5.27 22.00
N PHE A 22 -2.22 -3.99 21.63
CA PHE A 22 -1.29 -2.95 22.05
C PHE A 22 -2.03 -1.60 21.91
N THR A 23 -2.63 -1.14 22.99
CA THR A 23 -3.60 -0.02 23.07
C THR A 23 -2.94 1.26 23.58
N PHE A 24 -3.73 2.33 23.77
CA PHE A 24 -3.21 3.54 24.42
C PHE A 24 -2.71 3.31 25.85
N SER A 25 -3.33 2.38 26.58
CA SER A 25 -2.87 2.02 27.93
C SER A 25 -1.51 1.34 27.89
N ASP A 26 -1.30 0.44 26.93
CA ASP A 26 -0.02 -0.24 26.77
C ASP A 26 1.08 0.72 26.30
N ALA A 27 0.74 1.72 25.47
CA ALA A 27 1.65 2.79 25.10
C ALA A 27 2.01 3.70 26.29
N GLU A 28 1.05 3.97 27.19
CA GLU A 28 1.27 4.72 28.43
C GLU A 28 2.29 4.01 29.34
N ASP A 29 2.22 2.69 29.43
CA ASP A 29 3.17 1.87 30.22
C ASP A 29 4.61 1.91 29.69
N LEU A 30 4.83 2.32 28.43
CA LEU A 30 6.16 2.47 27.85
C LEU A 30 6.77 3.86 28.01
N LEU A 31 6.03 4.85 28.53
CA LEU A 31 6.48 6.24 28.51
C LEU A 31 7.78 6.47 29.29
N ASP A 32 7.97 5.81 30.45
CA ASP A 32 9.22 5.91 31.22
C ASP A 32 10.41 5.37 30.43
N TYR A 33 10.23 4.24 29.74
CA TYR A 33 11.26 3.65 28.88
C TYR A 33 11.59 4.56 27.68
N LEU A 34 10.57 5.15 27.06
CA LEU A 34 10.74 6.02 25.90
C LEU A 34 11.42 7.35 26.28
N ASP A 35 11.09 7.90 27.44
CA ASP A 35 11.78 9.07 28.00
C ASP A 35 13.26 8.76 28.28
N ASP A 36 13.56 7.64 28.96
CA ASP A 36 14.93 7.18 29.20
C ASP A 36 15.72 6.92 27.90
N LEU A 37 15.05 6.45 26.85
CA LEU A 37 15.64 6.25 25.52
C LEU A 37 15.98 7.58 24.83
N GLY A 38 15.35 8.70 25.23
CA GLY A 38 15.57 10.02 24.66
C GLY A 38 14.76 10.31 23.40
N VAL A 39 13.62 9.63 23.21
CA VAL A 39 12.69 9.98 22.12
C VAL A 39 11.93 11.26 22.49
N THR A 40 11.55 12.09 21.52
CA THR A 40 10.74 13.29 21.83
C THR A 40 9.26 13.09 21.58
N HIS A 41 8.90 12.24 20.61
CA HIS A 41 7.52 12.07 20.17
C HIS A 41 7.19 10.60 19.93
N LEU A 42 6.03 10.16 20.42
CA LEU A 42 5.44 8.90 20.02
C LEU A 42 4.77 9.11 18.67
N TYR A 43 5.13 8.29 17.69
CA TYR A 43 4.50 8.27 16.37
C TYR A 43 3.50 7.10 16.34
N LEU A 44 2.22 7.42 16.51
CA LEU A 44 1.15 6.43 16.60
C LEU A 44 0.70 6.01 15.20
N SER A 45 0.45 4.71 15.00
CA SER A 45 -0.33 4.20 13.84
C SER A 45 -1.75 4.78 13.82
N PRO A 46 -2.52 4.58 12.73
CA PRO A 46 -3.87 5.14 12.65
C PRO A 46 -4.74 4.76 13.85
N ILE A 47 -5.40 5.77 14.42
CA ILE A 47 -6.16 5.63 15.67
C ILE A 47 -7.67 5.78 15.51
N MET A 48 -8.14 6.07 14.29
CA MET A 48 -9.57 6.13 13.99
C MET A 48 -10.19 4.72 14.06
N THR A 49 -11.50 4.64 14.22
CA THR A 49 -12.20 3.35 14.25
C THR A 49 -12.03 2.62 12.92
N ALA A 50 -11.36 1.47 12.97
CA ALA A 50 -11.11 0.58 11.85
C ALA A 50 -11.93 -0.71 11.96
N THR A 51 -11.88 -1.55 10.93
CA THR A 51 -12.57 -2.85 10.95
C THR A 51 -12.21 -3.65 12.19
N THR A 52 -13.20 -4.28 12.81
CA THR A 52 -12.98 -5.22 13.92
C THR A 52 -11.98 -6.30 13.51
N GLY A 53 -10.95 -6.50 14.32
CA GLY A 53 -9.85 -7.42 14.05
C GLY A 53 -8.67 -6.79 13.31
N SER A 54 -8.74 -5.51 12.93
CA SER A 54 -7.63 -4.83 12.26
C SER A 54 -6.38 -4.83 13.14
N SER A 55 -5.25 -5.14 12.50
CA SER A 55 -3.93 -5.16 13.14
C SER A 55 -3.09 -3.92 12.81
N HIS A 56 -3.64 -2.98 12.02
CA HIS A 56 -2.89 -1.86 11.46
C HIS A 56 -3.66 -0.53 11.42
N GLY A 57 -5.00 -0.53 11.41
CA GLY A 57 -5.82 0.68 11.47
C GLY A 57 -6.06 1.41 10.13
N TYR A 58 -5.33 1.10 9.05
CA TYR A 58 -5.55 1.70 7.71
C TYR A 58 -6.93 1.45 7.07
N ASP A 59 -7.64 0.41 7.50
CA ASP A 59 -8.99 0.07 7.06
C ASP A 59 -10.06 0.77 7.92
N VAL A 60 -9.97 2.10 8.01
CA VAL A 60 -10.87 2.97 8.78
C VAL A 60 -12.32 2.75 8.34
N THR A 61 -13.22 2.41 9.25
CA THR A 61 -14.66 2.25 8.96
C THR A 61 -15.48 3.44 9.43
N ASP A 62 -14.99 4.19 10.43
CA ASP A 62 -15.59 5.43 10.90
C ASP A 62 -14.49 6.45 11.24
N PRO A 63 -14.26 7.47 10.39
CA PRO A 63 -13.24 8.49 10.62
C PRO A 63 -13.69 9.57 11.63
N THR A 64 -14.92 9.50 12.16
CA THR A 64 -15.47 10.48 13.11
C THR A 64 -15.22 10.09 14.58
N THR A 65 -14.63 8.91 14.81
CA THR A 65 -14.39 8.37 16.14
C THR A 65 -12.97 7.85 16.30
N VAL A 66 -12.38 8.09 17.48
CA VAL A 66 -11.17 7.40 17.93
C VAL A 66 -11.55 5.98 18.34
N SER A 67 -10.80 4.98 17.88
CA SER A 67 -11.12 3.57 18.06
C SER A 67 -11.40 3.22 19.52
N PRO A 68 -12.62 2.73 19.83
CA PRO A 68 -12.96 2.26 21.17
C PRO A 68 -12.04 1.12 21.65
N GLU A 69 -11.58 0.26 20.73
CA GLU A 69 -10.68 -0.86 21.07
C GLU A 69 -9.28 -0.41 21.50
N LEU A 70 -8.87 0.81 21.13
CA LEU A 70 -7.61 1.40 21.59
C LEU A 70 -7.78 2.15 22.92
N GLY A 71 -9.02 2.36 23.38
CA GLY A 71 -9.36 3.14 24.57
C GLY A 71 -10.16 4.42 24.29
N GLY A 72 -10.51 4.68 23.03
CA GLY A 72 -11.34 5.81 22.61
C GLY A 72 -10.73 7.18 22.90
N ARG A 73 -11.56 8.23 22.88
CA ARG A 73 -11.15 9.62 23.12
C ARG A 73 -10.50 9.79 24.50
N ASP A 74 -11.05 9.15 25.53
CA ASP A 74 -10.52 9.24 26.89
C ASP A 74 -9.14 8.58 27.01
N GLY A 75 -8.92 7.44 26.32
CA GLY A 75 -7.62 6.79 26.27
C GLY A 75 -6.56 7.66 25.59
N LEU A 76 -6.90 8.28 24.46
CA LEU A 76 -6.01 9.23 23.79
C LEU A 76 -5.66 10.41 24.70
N ALA A 77 -6.66 10.98 25.39
CA ALA A 77 -6.44 12.12 26.29
C ALA A 77 -5.54 11.75 27.48
N ARG A 78 -5.71 10.55 28.06
CA ARG A 78 -4.83 10.04 29.13
C ARG A 78 -3.40 9.85 28.64
N LEU A 79 -3.21 9.18 27.51
CA LEU A 79 -1.88 8.98 26.91
C LEU A 79 -1.20 10.32 26.63
N SER A 80 -1.90 11.27 26.01
CA SER A 80 -1.38 12.61 25.71
C SER A 80 -0.96 13.35 26.98
N ALA A 81 -1.80 13.36 28.03
CA ALA A 81 -1.47 13.99 29.29
C ALA A 81 -0.27 13.33 29.99
N ALA A 82 -0.20 12.00 29.98
CA ALA A 82 0.90 11.24 30.58
C ALA A 82 2.23 11.42 29.84
N ALA A 83 2.19 11.48 28.50
CA ALA A 83 3.34 11.78 27.66
C ALA A 83 3.85 13.21 27.92
N ARG A 84 2.93 14.18 27.93
CA ARG A 84 3.28 15.59 28.15
C ARG A 84 3.84 15.86 29.54
N ALA A 85 3.42 15.11 30.56
CA ALA A 85 4.01 15.16 31.90
C ALA A 85 5.50 14.77 31.94
N ARG A 86 5.99 14.04 30.92
CA ARG A 86 7.38 13.65 30.71
C ARG A 86 8.10 14.47 29.64
N GLY A 87 7.44 15.50 29.09
CA GLY A 87 8.00 16.27 27.98
C GLY A 87 8.01 15.51 26.64
N LEU A 88 7.20 14.46 26.50
CA LEU A 88 6.97 13.73 25.26
C LEU A 88 5.73 14.27 24.54
N GLY A 89 5.80 14.37 23.22
CA GLY A 89 4.68 14.74 22.36
C GLY A 89 4.10 13.56 21.58
N LEU A 90 3.00 13.79 20.86
CA LEU A 90 2.34 12.78 20.03
C LEU A 90 2.24 13.22 18.57
N VAL A 91 2.55 12.31 17.65
CA VAL A 91 2.33 12.44 16.21
C VAL A 91 1.43 11.30 15.75
N VAL A 92 0.36 11.60 15.03
CA VAL A 92 -0.65 10.59 14.64
C VAL A 92 -0.66 10.38 13.13
N ASP A 93 -0.65 9.12 12.71
CA ASP A 93 -0.89 8.73 11.33
C ASP A 93 -2.37 8.87 10.97
N ILE A 94 -2.68 9.53 9.85
CA ILE A 94 -4.05 9.70 9.35
C ILE A 94 -4.19 9.21 7.91
N VAL A 95 -5.37 8.68 7.58
CA VAL A 95 -5.63 7.93 6.34
C VAL A 95 -6.73 8.62 5.51
N PRO A 96 -6.41 9.69 4.76
CA PRO A 96 -7.42 10.48 4.09
C PRO A 96 -7.94 9.84 2.79
N ASN A 97 -7.12 9.00 2.13
CA ASN A 97 -7.41 8.56 0.77
C ASN A 97 -8.58 7.57 0.68
N HIS A 98 -8.81 6.75 1.70
CA HIS A 98 -9.70 5.59 1.63
C HIS A 98 -10.26 5.17 2.98
N VAL A 99 -11.29 4.31 2.94
CA VAL A 99 -11.92 3.67 4.11
C VAL A 99 -12.15 2.18 3.87
N GLY A 100 -12.21 1.40 4.94
CA GLY A 100 -12.50 -0.03 4.94
C GLY A 100 -13.97 -0.33 4.65
N ILE A 101 -14.21 -1.26 3.73
CA ILE A 101 -15.54 -1.70 3.29
C ILE A 101 -15.71 -3.23 3.27
N ASP A 102 -14.72 -3.99 3.76
CA ASP A 102 -14.75 -5.47 3.79
C ASP A 102 -15.94 -6.03 4.58
N GLN A 103 -16.28 -5.35 5.69
CA GLN A 103 -17.48 -5.61 6.48
C GLN A 103 -18.42 -4.41 6.38
N PRO A 104 -19.28 -4.32 5.34
CA PRO A 104 -20.07 -3.12 5.04
C PRO A 104 -20.87 -2.57 6.21
N ARG A 105 -21.39 -3.44 7.10
CA ARG A 105 -22.14 -3.02 8.30
C ARG A 105 -21.34 -2.16 9.28
N GLN A 106 -20.01 -2.28 9.29
CA GLN A 106 -19.14 -1.51 10.17
C GLN A 106 -18.84 -0.12 9.64
N ASN A 107 -19.11 0.14 8.35
CA ASN A 107 -18.90 1.44 7.71
C ASN A 107 -20.28 2.08 7.41
N PRO A 108 -20.77 3.00 8.26
CA PRO A 108 -22.12 3.56 8.12
C PRO A 108 -22.33 4.29 6.79
N TRP A 109 -21.30 4.98 6.28
CA TRP A 109 -21.38 5.71 5.02
C TRP A 109 -21.53 4.76 3.84
N TRP A 110 -20.70 3.71 3.78
CA TRP A 110 -20.77 2.71 2.73
C TRP A 110 -22.08 1.92 2.80
N TRP A 111 -22.50 1.51 3.99
CA TRP A 111 -23.79 0.84 4.20
C TRP A 111 -24.96 1.67 3.67
N ASP A 112 -24.99 2.97 3.97
CA ASP A 112 -26.06 3.85 3.51
C ASP A 112 -26.05 4.03 1.98
N VAL A 113 -24.86 4.16 1.37
CA VAL A 113 -24.72 4.23 -0.09
C VAL A 113 -25.19 2.94 -0.77
N LEU A 114 -24.87 1.77 -0.22
CA LEU A 114 -25.36 0.50 -0.74
C LEU A 114 -26.90 0.38 -0.62
N ARG A 115 -27.48 0.96 0.45
CA ARG A 115 -28.92 0.90 0.73
C ARG A 115 -29.74 1.89 -0.08
N ASN A 116 -29.22 3.09 -0.33
CA ASN A 116 -29.98 4.22 -0.91
C ASN A 116 -29.43 4.68 -2.28
N GLY A 117 -28.31 4.10 -2.74
CA GLY A 117 -27.68 4.45 -4.01
C GLY A 117 -27.32 5.94 -4.10
N ARG A 118 -27.56 6.54 -5.27
CA ARG A 118 -27.31 7.97 -5.54
C ARG A 118 -28.10 8.92 -4.64
N SER A 119 -29.16 8.45 -3.99
CA SER A 119 -29.98 9.24 -3.06
C SER A 119 -29.37 9.31 -1.64
N SER A 120 -28.32 8.53 -1.37
CA SER A 120 -27.58 8.61 -0.10
C SER A 120 -26.91 9.99 0.04
N PRO A 121 -26.94 10.62 1.23
CA PRO A 121 -26.15 11.82 1.49
C PRO A 121 -24.64 11.57 1.38
N TYR A 122 -24.19 10.32 1.45
CA TYR A 122 -22.79 9.91 1.33
C TYR A 122 -22.42 9.45 -0.09
N ALA A 123 -23.34 9.50 -1.06
CA ALA A 123 -23.06 9.05 -2.43
C ALA A 123 -21.88 9.79 -3.08
N THR A 124 -21.66 11.05 -2.72
CA THR A 124 -20.55 11.88 -3.20
C THR A 124 -19.28 11.74 -2.37
N PHE A 125 -19.32 11.08 -1.21
CA PHE A 125 -18.14 10.86 -0.37
C PHE A 125 -17.17 9.88 -1.02
N PHE A 126 -17.70 8.89 -1.72
CA PHE A 126 -16.94 7.86 -2.39
C PHE A 126 -16.72 8.19 -3.87
N ASP A 127 -15.61 7.73 -4.41
CA ASP A 127 -15.30 7.87 -5.82
C ASP A 127 -15.87 6.72 -6.66
N ILE A 128 -17.19 6.72 -6.81
CA ILE A 128 -17.97 5.69 -7.49
C ILE A 128 -18.13 6.03 -8.98
N ASP A 129 -17.88 5.03 -9.82
CA ASP A 129 -18.20 5.07 -11.25
C ASP A 129 -19.61 4.55 -11.48
N TRP A 130 -20.57 5.45 -11.37
CA TRP A 130 -21.98 5.12 -11.51
C TRP A 130 -22.42 4.83 -12.95
N ASP A 131 -21.57 5.10 -13.94
CA ASP A 131 -21.88 4.91 -15.35
C ASP A 131 -21.31 3.57 -15.88
N LEU A 132 -20.59 2.84 -15.03
CA LEU A 132 -20.05 1.52 -15.34
C LEU A 132 -21.13 0.44 -15.53
N ASP A 133 -22.20 0.51 -14.75
CA ASP A 133 -23.37 -0.35 -14.88
C ASP A 133 -24.52 0.44 -15.51
N GLN A 134 -25.16 -0.12 -16.53
CA GLN A 134 -26.22 0.56 -17.29
C GLN A 134 -27.42 0.99 -16.43
N ASP A 135 -27.65 0.29 -15.32
CA ASP A 135 -28.75 0.57 -14.38
C ASP A 135 -28.30 1.51 -13.26
N GLY A 136 -27.08 2.06 -13.34
CA GLY A 136 -26.53 2.98 -12.35
C GLY A 136 -26.18 2.31 -11.01
N ARG A 137 -25.82 1.01 -11.03
CA ARG A 137 -25.46 0.24 -9.83
C ARG A 137 -23.95 0.25 -9.57
N ILE A 138 -23.60 0.12 -8.29
CA ILE A 138 -22.20 -0.03 -7.85
C ILE A 138 -21.76 -1.47 -8.10
N VAL A 139 -20.77 -1.68 -8.95
CA VAL A 139 -20.22 -3.03 -9.22
C VAL A 139 -19.24 -3.43 -8.09
N LEU A 140 -19.56 -4.51 -7.37
CA LEU A 140 -18.82 -4.99 -6.19
C LEU A 140 -18.16 -6.36 -6.44
N PRO A 141 -16.83 -6.42 -6.60
CA PRO A 141 -16.09 -7.66 -6.86
C PRO A 141 -15.83 -8.46 -5.57
N VAL A 142 -16.90 -8.99 -4.96
CA VAL A 142 -16.87 -9.66 -3.64
C VAL A 142 -17.24 -11.14 -3.66
N LEU A 143 -17.75 -11.66 -4.79
CA LEU A 143 -18.12 -13.06 -4.93
C LEU A 143 -16.90 -13.92 -5.28
N GLY A 144 -16.94 -15.22 -4.95
CA GLY A 144 -15.93 -16.18 -5.39
C GLY A 144 -15.99 -16.41 -6.92
N SER A 145 -17.21 -16.42 -7.45
CA SER A 145 -17.57 -16.46 -8.86
C SER A 145 -18.87 -15.68 -9.13
N ASP A 146 -19.15 -15.31 -10.38
CA ASP A 146 -20.44 -14.67 -10.74
C ASP A 146 -21.65 -15.59 -10.45
N GLU A 147 -21.44 -16.91 -10.46
CA GLU A 147 -22.49 -17.91 -10.22
C GLU A 147 -22.95 -17.92 -8.75
N ASP A 148 -22.09 -17.49 -7.81
CA ASP A 148 -22.38 -17.46 -6.37
C ASP A 148 -23.56 -16.52 -6.04
N ALA A 149 -23.93 -15.61 -6.96
CA ALA A 149 -25.11 -14.77 -6.81
C ALA A 149 -26.41 -15.59 -6.72
N ALA A 150 -26.45 -16.81 -7.28
CA ALA A 150 -27.60 -17.71 -7.18
C ALA A 150 -27.86 -18.20 -5.74
N ASP A 151 -26.82 -18.23 -4.91
CA ASP A 151 -26.87 -18.69 -3.52
C ASP A 151 -27.22 -17.57 -2.52
N LEU A 152 -27.53 -16.36 -3.02
CA LEU A 152 -27.95 -15.25 -2.18
C LEU A 152 -29.27 -15.58 -1.47
N THR A 153 -29.35 -15.20 -0.19
CA THR A 153 -30.54 -15.41 0.64
C THR A 153 -30.99 -14.10 1.27
N VAL A 154 -32.30 -13.95 1.43
CA VAL A 154 -32.91 -12.81 2.13
C VAL A 154 -33.02 -13.16 3.61
N ASP A 155 -32.42 -12.35 4.48
CA ASP A 155 -32.52 -12.43 5.94
C ASP A 155 -32.97 -11.09 6.50
N GLY A 156 -34.27 -10.93 6.72
CA GLY A 156 -34.86 -9.67 7.18
C GLY A 156 -34.66 -8.55 6.15
N ASP A 157 -33.89 -7.52 6.54
CA ASP A 157 -33.56 -6.36 5.71
C ASP A 157 -32.17 -6.46 5.04
N VAL A 158 -31.57 -7.65 5.03
CA VAL A 158 -30.26 -7.88 4.40
C VAL A 158 -30.24 -9.04 3.43
N LEU A 159 -29.35 -8.92 2.45
CA LEU A 159 -28.97 -9.96 1.53
C LEU A 159 -27.68 -10.63 2.01
N ARG A 160 -27.67 -11.98 2.04
CA ARG A 160 -26.57 -12.77 2.60
C ARG A 160 -25.98 -13.78 1.64
N LEU A 161 -24.66 -13.92 1.72
CA LEU A 161 -23.90 -15.03 1.17
C LEU A 161 -22.83 -15.47 2.18
N GLY A 162 -23.08 -16.57 2.91
CA GLY A 162 -22.23 -16.98 4.02
C GLY A 162 -22.14 -15.89 5.10
N ASP A 163 -20.93 -15.40 5.36
CA ASP A 163 -20.68 -14.34 6.34
C ASP A 163 -20.90 -12.92 5.76
N LEU A 164 -20.95 -12.77 4.43
CA LEU A 164 -21.23 -11.49 3.76
C LEU A 164 -22.68 -11.08 3.99
N ALA A 165 -22.89 -9.83 4.42
CA ALA A 165 -24.20 -9.23 4.62
C ALA A 165 -24.24 -7.82 4.03
N LEU A 166 -25.24 -7.55 3.19
CA LEU A 166 -25.43 -6.29 2.46
C LEU A 166 -26.86 -5.78 2.68
N PRO A 167 -27.10 -4.46 2.67
CA PRO A 167 -28.44 -3.92 2.90
C PRO A 167 -29.39 -4.24 1.74
N ILE A 168 -30.67 -4.40 2.04
CA ILE A 168 -31.73 -4.37 1.03
C ILE A 168 -32.31 -2.96 0.94
N ALA A 169 -32.40 -2.43 -0.28
CA ALA A 169 -32.99 -1.12 -0.57
C ALA A 169 -34.47 -1.09 -0.14
N PRO A 170 -34.97 0.03 0.44
CA PRO A 170 -36.35 0.14 0.88
C PRO A 170 -37.36 -0.24 -0.22
N GLY A 171 -38.31 -1.13 0.11
CA GLY A 171 -39.35 -1.57 -0.83
C GLY A 171 -38.94 -2.66 -1.83
N THR A 172 -37.72 -3.21 -1.74
CA THR A 172 -37.20 -4.19 -2.73
C THR A 172 -37.08 -5.64 -2.23
N ALA A 173 -37.48 -5.93 -0.98
CA ALA A 173 -37.22 -7.22 -0.29
C ALA A 173 -38.05 -8.43 -0.79
N GLY A 174 -38.99 -8.26 -1.72
CA GLY A 174 -39.88 -9.34 -2.15
C GLY A 174 -39.27 -10.23 -3.24
N GLY A 175 -39.12 -11.53 -2.97
CA GLY A 175 -38.67 -12.55 -3.93
C GLY A 175 -37.62 -13.50 -3.35
N THR A 176 -36.98 -14.26 -4.23
CA THR A 176 -35.75 -15.00 -3.95
C THR A 176 -34.55 -14.04 -3.81
N GLY A 177 -33.44 -14.50 -3.23
CA GLY A 177 -32.25 -13.66 -3.07
C GLY A 177 -31.72 -13.07 -4.39
N PRO A 178 -31.62 -13.83 -5.49
CA PRO A 178 -31.23 -13.28 -6.79
C PRO A 178 -32.23 -12.22 -7.32
N GLU A 179 -33.54 -12.46 -7.21
CA GLU A 179 -34.56 -11.48 -7.64
C GLU A 179 -34.52 -10.19 -6.82
N VAL A 180 -34.17 -10.30 -5.53
CA VAL A 180 -33.93 -9.14 -4.67
C VAL A 180 -32.64 -8.45 -5.08
N HIS A 181 -31.55 -9.20 -5.33
CA HIS A 181 -30.26 -8.69 -5.77
C HIS A 181 -30.37 -7.78 -7.01
N ASP A 182 -31.15 -8.20 -8.01
CA ASP A 182 -31.37 -7.46 -9.26
C ASP A 182 -31.93 -6.04 -9.05
N ARG A 183 -32.60 -5.79 -7.92
CA ARG A 183 -33.25 -4.51 -7.58
C ARG A 183 -32.41 -3.64 -6.65
N GLN A 184 -31.21 -4.08 -6.28
CA GLN A 184 -30.34 -3.33 -5.37
C GLN A 184 -29.55 -2.24 -6.11
N HIS A 185 -29.05 -1.26 -5.36
CA HIS A 185 -28.15 -0.23 -5.88
C HIS A 185 -26.72 -0.74 -6.13
N TYR A 186 -26.46 -2.02 -5.88
CA TYR A 186 -25.19 -2.68 -6.09
C TYR A 186 -25.36 -3.96 -6.90
N ARG A 187 -24.35 -4.28 -7.72
CA ARG A 187 -24.24 -5.51 -8.47
C ARG A 187 -23.05 -6.31 -7.97
N LEU A 188 -23.31 -7.49 -7.39
CA LEU A 188 -22.26 -8.38 -6.92
C LEU A 188 -21.67 -9.14 -8.11
N VAL A 189 -20.35 -9.21 -8.16
CA VAL A 189 -19.61 -9.93 -9.20
C VAL A 189 -18.46 -10.70 -8.59
N GLY A 190 -17.99 -11.71 -9.31
CA GLY A 190 -16.82 -12.51 -8.98
C GLY A 190 -15.57 -11.64 -8.96
N TRP A 191 -14.75 -11.79 -7.91
CA TRP A 191 -13.55 -10.97 -7.73
C TRP A 191 -12.53 -11.07 -8.87
N ARG A 192 -12.60 -12.14 -9.67
CA ARG A 192 -11.74 -12.38 -10.84
C ARG A 192 -12.21 -11.70 -12.12
N ASN A 193 -13.38 -11.07 -12.14
CA ASN A 193 -13.88 -10.44 -13.36
C ASN A 193 -13.08 -9.18 -13.76
N GLY A 194 -12.27 -8.63 -12.85
CA GLY A 194 -11.42 -7.46 -13.10
C GLY A 194 -12.17 -6.12 -13.17
N VAL A 195 -13.44 -6.06 -12.76
CA VAL A 195 -14.31 -4.89 -12.84
C VAL A 195 -14.70 -4.41 -11.45
N CYS A 196 -14.45 -3.13 -11.17
CA CYS A 196 -14.76 -2.48 -9.90
C CYS A 196 -15.48 -1.14 -10.14
N GLY A 197 -16.61 -0.93 -9.45
CA GLY A 197 -17.45 0.26 -9.60
C GLY A 197 -17.02 1.48 -8.80
N TYR A 198 -15.84 1.45 -8.18
CA TYR A 198 -15.31 2.53 -7.36
C TYR A 198 -13.78 2.54 -7.41
N ARG A 199 -13.17 3.71 -7.16
CA ARG A 199 -11.72 3.84 -7.00
C ARG A 199 -11.27 3.11 -5.74
N ARG A 200 -10.19 2.34 -5.83
CA ARG A 200 -9.60 1.57 -4.73
C ARG A 200 -8.29 2.17 -4.25
N PHE A 201 -7.83 1.74 -3.08
CA PHE A 201 -6.40 1.86 -2.74
C PHE A 201 -5.63 0.77 -3.50
N PHE A 202 -4.84 1.19 -4.49
CA PHE A 202 -4.22 0.31 -5.48
C PHE A 202 -5.24 -0.67 -6.10
N SER A 203 -5.07 -1.97 -5.86
CA SER A 203 -5.94 -3.06 -6.35
C SER A 203 -6.73 -3.73 -5.23
N ILE A 204 -6.77 -3.14 -4.02
CA ILE A 204 -7.39 -3.74 -2.83
C ILE A 204 -8.89 -3.43 -2.82
N THR A 205 -9.72 -4.46 -3.04
CA THR A 205 -11.18 -4.31 -3.15
C THR A 205 -11.87 -4.04 -1.82
N SER A 206 -11.21 -4.27 -0.68
CA SER A 206 -11.76 -3.96 0.64
C SER A 206 -11.59 -2.49 1.04
N LEU A 207 -10.95 -1.64 0.22
CA LEU A 207 -10.64 -0.24 0.53
C LEU A 207 -11.21 0.69 -0.55
N ALA A 208 -12.24 1.46 -0.20
CA ALA A 208 -12.90 2.39 -1.11
C ALA A 208 -12.33 3.82 -0.98
N GLY A 209 -12.00 4.43 -2.11
CA GLY A 209 -11.43 5.77 -2.18
C GLY A 209 -12.45 6.87 -1.85
N LEU A 210 -12.02 7.83 -1.03
CA LEU A 210 -12.78 9.01 -0.66
C LEU A 210 -12.44 10.22 -1.55
N ARG A 211 -13.41 11.08 -1.77
CA ARG A 211 -13.29 12.29 -2.59
C ARG A 211 -12.84 13.49 -1.76
N GLN A 212 -11.59 13.47 -1.31
CA GLN A 212 -11.01 14.52 -0.47
C GLN A 212 -10.91 15.90 -1.14
N GLU A 213 -11.08 15.97 -2.47
CA GLU A 213 -11.24 17.25 -3.18
C GLU A 213 -12.58 17.95 -2.88
N ASP A 214 -13.56 17.23 -2.32
CA ASP A 214 -14.82 17.79 -1.84
C ASP A 214 -14.66 18.24 -0.38
N ARG A 215 -14.86 19.55 -0.13
CA ARG A 215 -14.69 20.14 1.20
C ARG A 215 -15.59 19.49 2.25
N ALA A 216 -16.80 19.05 1.89
CA ALA A 216 -17.70 18.39 2.84
C ALA A 216 -17.15 17.03 3.30
N VAL A 217 -16.45 16.31 2.42
CA VAL A 217 -15.79 15.04 2.74
C VAL A 217 -14.57 15.29 3.62
N PHE A 218 -13.77 16.30 3.27
CA PHE A 218 -12.63 16.72 4.09
C PHE A 218 -13.07 17.08 5.51
N ASP A 219 -14.03 17.99 5.67
CA ASP A 219 -14.51 18.46 6.97
C ASP A 219 -15.09 17.29 7.80
N ALA A 220 -15.85 16.39 7.18
CA ALA A 220 -16.44 15.23 7.87
C ALA A 220 -15.38 14.22 8.34
N THR A 221 -14.35 13.97 7.52
CA THR A 221 -13.28 12.99 7.83
C THR A 221 -12.23 13.54 8.78
N HIS A 222 -12.09 14.87 8.88
CA HIS A 222 -11.05 15.52 9.68
C HIS A 222 -11.57 16.19 10.96
N ALA A 223 -12.85 16.02 11.29
CA ALA A 223 -13.43 16.59 12.52
C ALA A 223 -12.67 16.17 13.79
N GLU A 224 -12.31 14.89 13.93
CA GLU A 224 -11.48 14.43 15.05
C GLU A 224 -10.05 14.96 14.98
N VAL A 225 -9.45 15.05 13.78
CA VAL A 225 -8.11 15.61 13.61
C VAL A 225 -8.08 17.06 14.11
N GLY A 226 -9.02 17.88 13.67
CA GLY A 226 -9.16 19.26 14.15
C GLY A 226 -9.36 19.35 15.66
N ARG A 227 -10.16 18.44 16.25
CA ARG A 227 -10.35 18.34 17.70
C ARG A 227 -9.05 18.03 18.43
N TRP A 228 -8.23 17.11 17.93
CA TRP A 228 -6.95 16.75 18.56
C TRP A 228 -6.02 17.95 18.69
N PHE A 229 -5.95 18.80 17.65
CA PHE A 229 -5.16 20.04 17.71
C PHE A 229 -5.81 21.12 18.57
N ALA A 230 -7.13 21.31 18.47
CA ALA A 230 -7.86 22.30 19.28
C ALA A 230 -7.77 22.03 20.79
N GLU A 231 -7.72 20.77 21.19
CA GLU A 231 -7.56 20.34 22.59
C GLU A 231 -6.10 20.14 23.01
N GLY A 232 -5.13 20.32 22.10
CA GLY A 232 -3.70 20.14 22.38
C GLY A 232 -3.32 18.71 22.72
N LEU A 233 -3.98 17.72 22.10
CA LEU A 233 -3.72 16.29 22.31
C LEU A 233 -2.54 15.77 21.49
N VAL A 234 -2.28 16.37 20.34
CA VAL A 234 -1.25 15.95 19.37
C VAL A 234 -0.49 17.17 18.86
N ASP A 235 0.78 16.95 18.51
CA ASP A 235 1.72 18.00 18.05
C ASP A 235 1.93 17.95 16.53
N GLY A 236 1.59 16.81 15.91
CA GLY A 236 1.71 16.64 14.47
C GLY A 236 0.94 15.46 13.89
N VAL A 237 0.91 15.40 12.57
CA VAL A 237 0.30 14.31 11.79
C VAL A 237 1.24 13.79 10.71
N ARG A 238 1.18 12.48 10.47
CA ARG A 238 1.73 11.84 9.27
C ARG A 238 0.58 11.51 8.33
N ILE A 239 0.72 11.85 7.05
CA ILE A 239 -0.31 11.61 6.04
C ILE A 239 0.00 10.35 5.27
N ASP A 240 -0.90 9.37 5.34
CA ASP A 240 -0.87 8.17 4.52
C ASP A 240 -1.23 8.48 3.06
N HIS A 241 -0.43 7.94 2.15
CA HIS A 241 -0.72 7.89 0.72
C HIS A 241 -1.33 9.18 0.09
N PRO A 242 -0.72 10.37 0.26
CA PRO A 242 -1.16 11.61 -0.37
C PRO A 242 -1.19 11.51 -1.91
N ASP A 243 -0.32 10.70 -2.52
CA ASP A 243 -0.23 10.57 -3.97
C ASP A 243 -1.49 9.92 -4.59
N GLY A 244 -2.34 9.26 -3.80
CA GLY A 244 -3.65 8.75 -4.24
C GLY A 244 -4.76 9.79 -4.26
N LEU A 245 -4.55 10.98 -3.66
CA LEU A 245 -5.52 12.05 -3.62
C LEU A 245 -5.67 12.74 -4.98
N SER A 246 -6.89 13.22 -5.25
CA SER A 246 -7.21 13.94 -6.48
C SER A 246 -6.43 15.26 -6.59
N ASP A 247 -6.34 16.00 -5.48
CA ASP A 247 -5.58 17.25 -5.34
C ASP A 247 -4.82 17.25 -4.00
N PRO A 248 -3.61 16.67 -3.93
CA PRO A 248 -2.84 16.62 -2.69
C PRO A 248 -2.40 18.02 -2.23
N CYS A 249 -2.14 18.94 -3.15
CA CYS A 249 -1.73 20.31 -2.82
C CYS A 249 -2.85 21.06 -2.11
N GLY A 250 -4.07 21.02 -2.68
CA GLY A 250 -5.26 21.60 -2.08
C GLY A 250 -5.63 20.95 -0.75
N TYR A 251 -5.57 19.62 -0.67
CA TYR A 251 -5.78 18.87 0.58
C TYR A 251 -4.81 19.32 1.69
N LEU A 252 -3.51 19.40 1.39
CA LEU A 252 -2.50 19.79 2.37
C LEU A 252 -2.65 21.26 2.80
N ALA A 253 -3.15 22.14 1.92
CA ALA A 253 -3.47 23.51 2.26
C ALA A 253 -4.64 23.59 3.26
N TRP A 254 -5.72 22.84 3.03
CA TRP A 254 -6.84 22.75 3.98
C TRP A 254 -6.44 22.10 5.29
N LEU A 255 -5.61 21.06 5.25
CA LEU A 255 -5.08 20.44 6.46
C LEU A 255 -4.26 21.45 7.28
N ARG A 256 -3.34 22.19 6.64
CA ARG A 256 -2.55 23.24 7.30
C ARG A 256 -3.44 24.30 7.95
N GLU A 257 -4.51 24.72 7.29
CA GLU A 257 -5.50 25.64 7.86
C GLU A 257 -6.17 25.04 9.11
N LEU A 258 -6.56 23.76 9.05
CA LEU A 258 -7.24 23.06 10.13
C LEU A 258 -6.35 22.86 11.37
N VAL A 259 -5.11 22.42 11.19
CA VAL A 259 -4.22 22.02 12.29
C VAL A 259 -3.38 23.19 12.82
N GLY A 260 -3.36 24.32 12.11
CA GLY A 260 -2.63 25.52 12.49
C GLY A 260 -1.17 25.56 12.00
N PRO A 261 -0.50 26.72 12.14
CA PRO A 261 0.81 26.96 11.53
C PRO A 261 1.96 26.24 12.23
N SER A 262 1.82 25.88 13.51
CA SER A 262 2.87 25.22 14.29
C SER A 262 2.83 23.70 14.22
N ALA A 263 1.70 23.11 13.82
CA ALA A 263 1.55 21.66 13.72
C ALA A 263 2.57 21.06 12.75
N TRP A 264 3.23 19.98 13.16
CA TRP A 264 4.13 19.28 12.25
C TRP A 264 3.35 18.36 11.32
N ILE A 265 3.57 18.48 10.02
CA ILE A 265 2.93 17.64 9.01
C ILE A 265 4.04 16.97 8.22
N VAL A 266 4.06 15.64 8.18
CA VAL A 266 4.92 14.90 7.25
C VAL A 266 4.08 14.00 6.38
N ILE A 267 4.57 13.69 5.19
CA ILE A 267 3.80 12.93 4.21
C ILE A 267 4.53 11.66 3.79
N GLU A 268 3.79 10.57 3.65
CA GLU A 268 4.30 9.36 3.01
C GLU A 268 4.33 9.56 1.49
N LYS A 269 5.41 10.15 1.00
CA LYS A 269 5.62 10.33 -0.43
C LYS A 269 6.91 9.64 -0.84
N ILE A 270 6.80 8.74 -1.81
CA ILE A 270 7.97 8.03 -2.36
C ILE A 270 8.57 8.90 -3.44
N LEU A 271 9.79 9.39 -3.21
CA LEU A 271 10.54 10.18 -4.20
C LEU A 271 11.34 9.24 -5.10
N ALA A 272 11.29 9.47 -6.42
CA ALA A 272 12.33 8.95 -7.29
C ALA A 272 13.68 9.59 -6.93
N VAL A 273 14.79 8.96 -7.33
CA VAL A 273 16.12 9.36 -6.85
C VAL A 273 16.50 10.80 -7.22
N ASP A 274 16.07 11.25 -8.38
CA ASP A 274 16.30 12.58 -8.93
C ASP A 274 15.07 13.51 -8.77
N GLU A 275 14.05 13.05 -8.04
CA GLU A 275 12.86 13.83 -7.73
C GLU A 275 13.07 14.64 -6.44
N ALA A 276 12.87 15.96 -6.54
CA ALA A 276 12.78 16.81 -5.36
C ALA A 276 11.34 16.83 -4.84
N LEU A 277 11.17 16.83 -3.52
CA LEU A 277 9.87 17.13 -2.91
C LEU A 277 9.42 18.54 -3.31
N GLU A 278 8.14 18.67 -3.68
CA GLU A 278 7.54 19.95 -4.10
C GLU A 278 7.68 21.02 -3.01
N PRO A 279 8.48 22.08 -3.22
CA PRO A 279 8.81 23.07 -2.19
C PRO A 279 7.63 23.94 -1.76
N THR A 280 6.55 23.96 -2.54
CA THR A 280 5.33 24.72 -2.19
C THR A 280 4.40 24.00 -1.21
N LEU A 281 4.66 22.72 -0.89
CA LEU A 281 3.82 21.97 0.05
C LEU A 281 3.97 22.48 1.49
N PRO A 282 2.87 22.69 2.25
CA PRO A 282 2.91 23.22 3.61
C PRO A 282 3.26 22.15 4.67
N VAL A 283 4.32 21.38 4.43
CA VAL A 283 4.73 20.21 5.21
C VAL A 283 6.17 20.37 5.73
N GLY A 284 6.54 19.58 6.74
CA GLY A 284 7.92 19.48 7.25
C GLY A 284 8.82 18.59 6.39
N GLY A 285 8.25 17.69 5.58
CA GLY A 285 8.97 16.84 4.64
C GLY A 285 8.30 15.47 4.44
N THR A 286 9.08 14.49 3.97
CA THR A 286 8.63 13.10 3.80
C THR A 286 8.77 12.29 5.11
N THR A 287 8.31 11.04 5.08
CA THR A 287 8.59 10.03 6.12
C THR A 287 9.99 9.40 6.00
N GLY A 288 10.81 9.81 5.04
CA GLY A 288 12.26 9.53 5.00
C GLY A 288 12.74 8.33 4.18
N TYR A 289 11.90 7.74 3.30
CA TYR A 289 12.33 6.64 2.41
C TYR A 289 13.48 7.06 1.46
N ASP A 290 13.52 8.33 1.07
CA ASP A 290 14.64 8.93 0.33
C ASP A 290 15.97 8.81 1.11
N VAL A 291 15.92 9.06 2.42
CA VAL A 291 17.09 8.95 3.30
C VAL A 291 17.46 7.50 3.59
N LEU A 292 16.47 6.60 3.69
CA LEU A 292 16.69 5.17 3.85
C LEU A 292 17.60 4.63 2.74
N ARG A 293 17.29 4.99 1.49
CA ARG A 293 18.11 4.64 0.32
C ARG A 293 19.53 5.19 0.44
N GLU A 294 19.67 6.48 0.77
CA GLU A 294 20.97 7.15 0.90
C GLU A 294 21.87 6.49 1.93
N VAL A 295 21.36 6.25 3.13
CA VAL A 295 22.13 5.64 4.24
C VAL A 295 22.48 4.19 3.93
N GLY A 296 21.53 3.39 3.46
CA GLY A 296 21.77 2.00 3.10
C GLY A 296 22.78 1.86 1.96
N GLY A 297 22.70 2.73 0.95
CA GLY A 297 23.59 2.74 -0.21
C GLY A 297 25.03 3.11 0.12
N LEU A 298 25.29 3.88 1.17
CA LEU A 298 26.63 4.28 1.59
C LEU A 298 27.53 3.08 1.98
N PHE A 299 26.93 2.01 2.46
CA PHE A 299 27.64 0.80 2.91
C PHE A 299 27.76 -0.28 1.82
N VAL A 300 27.22 -0.02 0.63
CA VAL A 300 27.33 -0.89 -0.54
C VAL A 300 28.61 -0.57 -1.30
N ASP A 301 29.48 -1.56 -1.43
CA ASP A 301 30.70 -1.46 -2.24
C ASP A 301 30.39 -1.59 -3.74
N PRO A 302 30.54 -0.53 -4.55
CA PRO A 302 30.23 -0.55 -5.96
C PRO A 302 31.10 -1.50 -6.78
N GLN A 303 32.28 -1.90 -6.28
CA GLN A 303 33.13 -2.89 -6.96
C GLN A 303 32.51 -4.29 -6.95
N GLY A 304 31.52 -4.53 -6.09
CA GLY A 304 30.77 -5.78 -6.05
C GLY A 304 29.79 -5.99 -7.20
N ALA A 305 29.37 -4.92 -7.88
CA ALA A 305 28.30 -4.98 -8.87
C ALA A 305 28.58 -5.96 -10.02
N PRO A 306 29.78 -6.02 -10.66
CA PRO A 306 30.03 -6.92 -11.76
C PRO A 306 29.92 -8.40 -11.37
N ALA A 307 30.48 -8.78 -10.22
CA ALA A 307 30.48 -10.17 -9.76
C ALA A 307 29.09 -10.63 -9.32
N LEU A 308 28.31 -9.77 -8.65
CA LEU A 308 26.92 -10.08 -8.30
C LEU A 308 26.01 -10.12 -9.53
N THR A 309 26.26 -9.26 -10.53
CA THR A 309 25.53 -9.31 -11.82
C THR A 309 25.83 -10.62 -12.54
N ALA A 310 27.10 -11.02 -12.65
CA ALA A 310 27.49 -12.30 -13.25
C ALA A 310 26.88 -13.51 -12.52
N LEU A 311 26.74 -13.43 -11.19
CA LEU A 311 26.08 -14.47 -10.40
C LEU A 311 24.59 -14.59 -10.77
N VAL A 312 23.87 -13.46 -10.88
CA VAL A 312 22.46 -13.48 -11.34
C VAL A 312 22.36 -13.99 -12.77
N GLU A 313 23.23 -13.53 -13.67
CA GLU A 313 23.25 -13.97 -15.08
C GLU A 313 23.52 -15.47 -15.22
N SER A 314 24.28 -16.07 -14.29
CA SER A 314 24.51 -17.53 -14.26
C SER A 314 23.24 -18.35 -14.03
N SER A 315 22.17 -17.74 -13.49
CA SER A 315 20.84 -18.34 -13.33
C SER A 315 19.94 -18.19 -14.58
N GLY A 316 20.49 -17.65 -15.68
CA GLY A 316 19.77 -17.47 -16.94
C GLY A 316 18.92 -16.18 -17.02
N VAL A 317 19.14 -15.24 -16.09
CA VAL A 317 18.52 -13.91 -16.13
C VAL A 317 19.41 -12.96 -16.94
N ASP A 318 18.90 -12.34 -18.00
CA ASP A 318 19.61 -11.25 -18.68
C ASP A 318 19.39 -9.94 -17.92
N TYR A 319 20.41 -9.48 -17.19
CA TYR A 319 20.29 -8.27 -16.38
C TYR A 319 20.24 -6.99 -17.24
N ARG A 320 20.71 -7.03 -18.50
CA ARG A 320 20.61 -5.89 -19.42
C ARG A 320 19.19 -5.64 -19.89
N ALA A 321 18.33 -6.66 -19.86
CA ALA A 321 16.92 -6.59 -20.22
C ALA A 321 16.03 -6.12 -19.04
N LEU A 322 16.60 -5.71 -17.91
CA LEU A 322 15.83 -5.25 -16.75
C LEU A 322 14.94 -4.02 -17.05
N PRO A 323 15.39 -3.00 -17.81
CA PRO A 323 14.52 -1.88 -18.21
C PRO A 323 13.31 -2.34 -19.02
N ASP A 324 13.49 -3.27 -19.95
CA ASP A 324 12.40 -3.84 -20.74
C ASP A 324 11.45 -4.65 -19.86
N MET A 325 12.00 -5.43 -18.92
CA MET A 325 11.19 -6.15 -17.92
C MET A 325 10.34 -5.20 -17.07
N LEU A 326 10.89 -4.04 -16.67
CA LEU A 326 10.15 -3.04 -15.93
C LEU A 326 9.04 -2.41 -16.78
N ALA A 327 9.32 -2.05 -18.04
CA ALA A 327 8.30 -1.55 -18.96
C ALA A 327 7.15 -2.57 -19.11
N ASP A 328 7.47 -3.86 -19.33
CA ASP A 328 6.50 -4.95 -19.40
C ASP A 328 5.69 -5.14 -18.10
N LEU A 329 6.34 -4.97 -16.94
CA LEU A 329 5.67 -5.03 -15.64
C LEU A 329 4.71 -3.86 -15.43
N LYS A 330 5.10 -2.65 -15.83
CA LYS A 330 4.24 -1.46 -15.79
C LYS A 330 3.02 -1.62 -16.70
N ILE A 331 3.24 -2.06 -17.95
CA ILE A 331 2.16 -2.32 -18.91
C ILE A 331 1.17 -3.34 -18.34
N ARG A 332 1.65 -4.52 -17.91
CA ARG A 332 0.77 -5.55 -17.33
C ARG A 332 0.06 -5.09 -16.05
N SER A 333 0.73 -4.29 -15.22
CA SER A 333 0.08 -3.74 -14.02
C SER A 333 -1.07 -2.82 -14.40
N ALA A 334 -0.87 -1.96 -15.41
CA ALA A 334 -1.91 -1.05 -15.91
C ALA A 334 -3.06 -1.81 -16.61
N THR A 335 -2.77 -2.81 -17.44
CA THR A 335 -3.78 -3.50 -18.25
C THR A 335 -4.51 -4.61 -17.51
N ASP A 336 -3.80 -5.37 -16.67
CA ASP A 336 -4.33 -6.61 -16.09
C ASP A 336 -4.75 -6.40 -14.63
N THR A 337 -3.87 -5.79 -13.82
CA THR A 337 -4.13 -5.59 -12.38
C THR A 337 -5.04 -4.40 -12.11
N LEU A 338 -4.83 -3.31 -12.86
CA LEU A 338 -5.53 -2.03 -12.73
C LEU A 338 -6.41 -1.75 -13.97
N GLY A 339 -6.85 -2.82 -14.66
CA GLY A 339 -7.65 -2.71 -15.88
C GLY A 339 -8.98 -1.97 -15.68
N SER A 340 -9.56 -2.04 -14.48
CA SER A 340 -10.77 -1.27 -14.13
C SER A 340 -10.51 0.23 -14.10
N GLU A 341 -9.42 0.64 -13.45
CA GLU A 341 -8.96 2.03 -13.37
C GLU A 341 -8.59 2.57 -14.76
N LEU A 342 -7.86 1.78 -15.56
CA LEU A 342 -7.52 2.13 -16.94
C LEU A 342 -8.77 2.27 -17.83
N SER A 343 -9.76 1.39 -17.66
CA SER A 343 -11.02 1.45 -18.40
C SER A 343 -11.83 2.70 -18.06
N ARG A 344 -11.87 3.09 -16.78
CA ARG A 344 -12.50 4.34 -16.34
C ARG A 344 -11.76 5.56 -16.89
N LEU A 345 -10.43 5.55 -16.82
CA LEU A 345 -9.61 6.62 -17.40
C LEU A 345 -9.89 6.77 -18.90
N ARG A 346 -9.94 5.69 -19.68
CA ARG A 346 -10.33 5.74 -21.10
C ARG A 346 -11.69 6.39 -21.31
N ARG A 347 -12.73 6.00 -20.55
CA ARG A 347 -14.06 6.60 -20.66
C ARG A 347 -14.01 8.11 -20.38
N SER A 348 -13.30 8.51 -19.32
CA SER A 348 -13.14 9.94 -18.98
C SER A 348 -12.38 10.71 -20.07
N ILE A 349 -11.33 10.13 -20.67
CA ILE A 349 -10.59 10.72 -21.79
C ILE A 349 -11.52 10.90 -22.98
N ALA A 350 -12.27 9.86 -23.35
CA ALA A 350 -13.17 9.90 -24.49
C ALA A 350 -14.25 10.99 -24.33
N ALA A 351 -14.84 11.08 -23.13
CA ALA A 351 -15.81 12.10 -22.80
C ALA A 351 -15.21 13.52 -22.85
N ALA A 352 -14.03 13.72 -22.27
CA ALA A 352 -13.37 15.02 -22.23
C ALA A 352 -12.82 15.47 -23.59
N ALA A 353 -12.28 14.55 -24.40
CA ALA A 353 -11.78 14.83 -25.74
C ALA A 353 -12.92 15.04 -26.76
N GLY A 354 -14.07 14.39 -26.56
CA GLY A 354 -15.13 14.27 -27.55
C GLY A 354 -14.82 13.24 -28.65
N ALA A 355 -13.81 12.38 -28.42
CA ALA A 355 -13.36 11.35 -29.34
C ALA A 355 -12.74 10.18 -28.56
N ASP A 356 -12.99 8.95 -28.99
CA ASP A 356 -12.34 7.73 -28.46
C ASP A 356 -11.36 7.19 -29.50
N HIS A 357 -10.38 6.39 -29.05
CA HIS A 357 -9.47 5.68 -29.94
C HIS A 357 -9.19 4.27 -29.40
N PRO A 358 -9.24 3.20 -30.24
CA PRO A 358 -9.06 1.82 -29.77
C PRO A 358 -7.73 1.56 -29.05
N GLN A 359 -6.67 2.29 -29.43
CA GLN A 359 -5.35 2.17 -28.82
C GLN A 359 -5.15 3.05 -27.56
N LEU A 360 -6.17 3.77 -27.07
CA LEU A 360 -6.03 4.58 -25.84
C LEU A 360 -5.48 3.80 -24.64
N PRO A 361 -5.98 2.58 -24.31
CA PRO A 361 -5.42 1.81 -23.20
C PRO A 361 -3.93 1.51 -23.37
N ALA A 362 -3.52 1.15 -24.58
CA ALA A 362 -2.12 0.87 -24.90
C ALA A 362 -1.26 2.14 -24.84
N ALA A 363 -1.77 3.27 -25.34
CA ALA A 363 -1.10 4.56 -25.29
C ALA A 363 -0.90 5.06 -23.86
N VAL A 364 -1.90 4.92 -22.99
CA VAL A 364 -1.78 5.23 -21.56
C VAL A 364 -0.77 4.29 -20.91
N ALA A 365 -0.88 2.98 -21.10
CA ALA A 365 0.03 2.01 -20.49
C ALA A 365 1.49 2.24 -20.94
N ALA A 366 1.72 2.56 -22.21
CA ALA A 366 3.03 2.92 -22.75
C ALA A 366 3.54 4.24 -22.16
N LEU A 367 2.70 5.27 -22.07
CA LEU A 367 3.07 6.55 -21.44
C LEU A 367 3.57 6.37 -20.01
N LEU A 368 2.92 5.51 -19.22
CA LEU A 368 3.32 5.25 -17.83
C LEU A 368 4.71 4.58 -17.71
N THR A 369 5.23 3.94 -18.76
CA THR A 369 6.60 3.40 -18.74
C THR A 369 7.65 4.51 -18.72
N HIS A 370 7.36 5.64 -19.37
CA HIS A 370 8.21 6.83 -19.46
C HIS A 370 8.07 7.79 -18.27
N LEU A 371 7.12 7.56 -17.37
CA LEU A 371 7.04 8.31 -16.11
C LEU A 371 7.87 7.61 -15.03
N GLY A 372 8.99 8.24 -14.66
CA GLY A 372 9.92 7.76 -13.61
C GLY A 372 9.50 8.12 -12.17
N VAL A 373 8.34 8.72 -11.97
CA VAL A 373 7.84 9.25 -10.69
C VAL A 373 6.46 8.67 -10.38
N TYR A 374 6.04 8.69 -9.11
CA TYR A 374 4.70 8.22 -8.70
C TYR A 374 3.58 9.09 -9.28
N ARG A 375 3.81 10.39 -9.42
CA ARG A 375 2.89 11.34 -10.08
C ARG A 375 3.67 12.52 -10.66
N SER A 376 3.12 13.14 -11.70
CA SER A 376 3.80 14.15 -12.53
C SER A 376 3.12 15.52 -12.55
N ASP A 377 2.09 15.72 -11.73
CA ASP A 377 1.27 16.94 -11.70
C ASP A 377 1.58 17.90 -10.55
N TYR A 378 2.59 17.60 -9.72
CA TYR A 378 3.15 18.63 -8.82
C TYR A 378 3.75 19.78 -9.66
N PRO A 379 3.63 21.05 -9.23
CA PRO A 379 4.11 22.21 -9.98
C PRO A 379 5.55 22.09 -10.51
N GLY A 380 6.47 21.57 -9.70
CA GLY A 380 7.87 21.34 -10.07
C GLY A 380 8.10 20.25 -11.11
N LEU A 381 7.10 19.43 -11.40
CA LEU A 381 7.16 18.28 -12.31
C LEU A 381 6.43 18.49 -13.65
N VAL A 382 5.90 19.70 -13.90
CA VAL A 382 5.06 20.02 -15.07
C VAL A 382 5.68 19.65 -16.43
N ALA A 383 7.02 19.60 -16.52
CA ALA A 383 7.73 19.26 -17.74
C ALA A 383 7.77 17.74 -18.03
N LEU A 384 7.52 16.88 -17.04
CA LEU A 384 7.66 15.42 -17.20
C LEU A 384 6.65 14.83 -18.18
N LEU A 385 5.37 15.21 -18.05
CA LEU A 385 4.31 14.62 -18.86
C LEU A 385 4.47 14.94 -20.37
N PRO A 386 4.74 16.20 -20.80
CA PRO A 386 5.03 16.49 -22.20
C PRO A 386 6.23 15.73 -22.76
N THR A 387 7.32 15.60 -21.98
CA THR A 387 8.49 14.81 -22.38
C THR A 387 8.15 13.34 -22.53
N ALA A 388 7.43 12.75 -21.56
CA ALA A 388 7.02 11.36 -21.61
C ALA A 388 6.09 11.08 -22.81
N LEU A 389 5.18 11.99 -23.16
CA LEU A 389 4.36 11.89 -24.37
C LEU A 389 5.22 11.83 -25.64
N ALA A 390 6.21 12.72 -25.76
CA ALA A 390 7.11 12.76 -26.91
C ALA A 390 7.98 11.51 -27.02
N GLU A 391 8.52 11.02 -25.89
CA GLU A 391 9.29 9.78 -25.86
C GLU A 391 8.45 8.56 -26.23
N THR A 392 7.21 8.50 -25.73
CA THR A 392 6.27 7.43 -26.05
C THR A 392 5.93 7.42 -27.55
N GLU A 393 5.67 8.59 -28.14
CA GLU A 393 5.41 8.70 -29.59
C GLU A 393 6.64 8.34 -30.42
N ALA A 394 7.85 8.69 -29.97
CA ALA A 394 9.09 8.32 -30.65
C ALA A 394 9.36 6.81 -30.60
N ALA A 395 9.06 6.15 -29.46
CA ALA A 395 9.25 4.72 -29.28
C ALA A 395 8.16 3.88 -29.99
N ALA A 396 6.93 4.39 -30.07
CA ALA A 396 5.78 3.72 -30.65
C ALA A 396 4.92 4.69 -31.50
N PRO A 397 5.39 5.06 -32.72
CA PRO A 397 4.71 6.04 -33.58
C PRO A 397 3.27 5.67 -33.94
N GLU A 398 2.93 4.38 -33.95
CA GLU A 398 1.58 3.89 -34.17
C GLU A 398 0.59 4.30 -33.07
N LEU A 399 1.07 4.70 -31.88
CA LEU A 399 0.24 5.21 -30.79
C LEU A 399 -0.03 6.72 -30.90
N GLY A 400 0.63 7.44 -31.82
CA GLY A 400 0.54 8.89 -31.98
C GLY A 400 -0.90 9.45 -32.00
N PRO A 401 -1.82 8.93 -32.83
CA PRO A 401 -3.22 9.38 -32.82
C PRO A 401 -3.93 9.21 -31.47
N ALA A 402 -3.65 8.13 -30.75
CA ALA A 402 -4.21 7.90 -29.41
C ALA A 402 -3.61 8.86 -28.37
N LEU A 403 -2.30 9.12 -28.46
CA LEU A 403 -1.60 10.09 -27.61
C LEU A 403 -2.13 11.51 -27.82
N GLN A 404 -2.51 11.89 -29.05
CA GLN A 404 -3.14 13.18 -29.33
C GLN A 404 -4.51 13.33 -28.64
N VAL A 405 -5.33 12.26 -28.67
CA VAL A 405 -6.63 12.24 -27.96
C VAL A 405 -6.41 12.36 -26.44
N LEU A 406 -5.46 11.60 -25.90
CA LEU A 406 -5.06 11.69 -24.50
C LEU A 406 -4.60 13.10 -24.13
N ALA A 407 -3.64 13.68 -24.87
CA ALA A 407 -3.11 15.00 -24.60
C ALA A 407 -4.19 16.08 -24.66
N ALA A 408 -5.12 16.01 -25.61
CA ALA A 408 -6.25 16.92 -25.71
C ALA A 408 -7.19 16.84 -24.50
N ALA A 409 -7.44 15.63 -23.98
CA ALA A 409 -8.22 15.45 -22.76
C ALA A 409 -7.49 16.00 -21.52
N LEU A 410 -6.20 15.71 -21.37
CA LEU A 410 -5.40 16.17 -20.23
C LEU A 410 -5.26 17.70 -20.21
N ALA A 411 -5.14 18.34 -21.37
CA ALA A 411 -5.09 19.80 -21.47
C ALA A 411 -6.37 20.50 -20.98
N ARG A 412 -7.52 19.79 -20.96
CA ARG A 412 -8.78 20.29 -20.39
C ARG A 412 -8.86 20.13 -18.87
N GLY A 413 -7.95 19.36 -18.26
CA GLY A 413 -7.96 19.06 -16.84
C GLY A 413 -9.10 18.12 -16.43
N GLY A 414 -9.56 18.23 -15.17
CA GLY A 414 -10.69 17.47 -14.64
C GLY A 414 -10.37 15.99 -14.36
N GLU A 415 -11.36 15.12 -14.57
CA GLU A 415 -11.25 13.69 -14.25
C GLU A 415 -10.11 12.98 -15.00
N PRO A 416 -9.89 13.15 -16.32
CA PRO A 416 -8.79 12.47 -17.02
C PRO A 416 -7.41 12.78 -16.42
N ALA A 417 -7.16 14.04 -16.11
CA ALA A 417 -5.91 14.48 -15.50
C ALA A 417 -5.72 13.84 -14.11
N THR A 418 -6.76 13.86 -13.29
CA THR A 418 -6.77 13.27 -11.94
C THR A 418 -6.52 11.76 -11.98
N ARG A 419 -7.27 11.04 -12.84
CA ARG A 419 -7.24 9.58 -12.94
C ARG A 419 -5.91 9.08 -13.49
N LEU A 420 -5.28 9.81 -14.41
CA LEU A 420 -3.95 9.46 -14.90
C LEU A 420 -2.93 9.43 -13.76
N GLN A 421 -2.96 10.42 -12.86
CA GLN A 421 -2.02 10.51 -11.74
C GLN A 421 -2.28 9.43 -10.69
N GLN A 422 -3.55 9.18 -10.36
CA GLN A 422 -3.93 8.08 -9.45
C GLN A 422 -3.53 6.71 -10.01
N LEU A 423 -3.65 6.50 -11.33
CA LEU A 423 -3.21 5.28 -11.99
C LEU A 423 -1.68 5.18 -12.02
N CYS A 424 -0.97 6.28 -12.29
CA CYS A 424 0.49 6.32 -12.35
C CYS A 424 1.14 5.84 -11.05
N GLY A 425 0.67 6.35 -9.90
CA GLY A 425 1.20 5.95 -8.59
C GLY A 425 0.93 4.48 -8.30
N ALA A 426 -0.28 4.00 -8.59
CA ALA A 426 -0.67 2.61 -8.40
C ALA A 426 0.13 1.64 -9.29
N VAL A 427 0.33 1.99 -10.57
CA VAL A 427 1.14 1.20 -11.50
C VAL A 427 2.58 1.13 -11.03
N THR A 428 3.15 2.24 -10.57
CA THR A 428 4.53 2.29 -10.07
C THR A 428 4.70 1.37 -8.86
N ALA A 429 3.86 1.49 -7.83
CA ALA A 429 3.91 0.63 -6.66
C ALA A 429 3.77 -0.87 -7.02
N LYS A 430 2.77 -1.23 -7.84
CA LYS A 430 2.49 -2.63 -8.16
C LYS A 430 3.53 -3.28 -9.08
N SER A 431 4.09 -2.52 -10.01
CA SER A 431 5.08 -3.02 -10.96
C SER A 431 6.50 -3.05 -10.38
N VAL A 432 6.88 -2.03 -9.62
CA VAL A 432 8.23 -1.89 -9.07
C VAL A 432 8.31 -2.61 -7.74
N GLU A 433 7.59 -2.13 -6.73
CA GLU A 433 7.78 -2.57 -5.35
C GLU A 433 7.26 -3.99 -5.10
N ASP A 434 6.14 -4.34 -5.71
CA ASP A 434 5.46 -5.62 -5.48
C ASP A 434 5.83 -6.68 -6.55
N CYS A 435 6.56 -6.31 -7.60
CA CYS A 435 6.97 -7.23 -8.67
C CYS A 435 8.48 -7.17 -8.98
N LEU A 436 9.00 -6.04 -9.49
CA LEU A 436 10.40 -5.95 -9.92
C LEU A 436 11.36 -6.26 -8.77
N PHE A 437 11.11 -5.71 -7.58
CA PHE A 437 11.94 -5.96 -6.38
C PHE A 437 11.99 -7.42 -5.94
N TYR A 438 11.06 -8.25 -6.38
CA TYR A 438 11.06 -9.70 -6.12
C TYR A 438 11.64 -10.50 -7.30
N ARG A 439 11.98 -9.86 -8.41
CA ARG A 439 12.60 -10.46 -9.60
C ARG A 439 14.07 -10.07 -9.78
N ASP A 440 14.47 -8.90 -9.28
CA ASP A 440 15.88 -8.50 -9.23
C ASP A 440 16.57 -9.14 -8.00
N ALA A 441 17.31 -10.22 -8.21
CA ALA A 441 18.06 -10.89 -7.15
C ALA A 441 19.51 -10.39 -7.00
N ARG A 442 19.93 -9.33 -7.70
CA ARG A 442 21.34 -8.88 -7.74
C ARG A 442 21.87 -8.53 -6.36
N LEU A 443 21.13 -7.70 -5.62
CA LEU A 443 21.41 -7.41 -4.23
C LEU A 443 20.13 -6.90 -3.55
N VAL A 444 19.39 -7.81 -2.93
CA VAL A 444 18.02 -7.52 -2.43
C VAL A 444 17.95 -6.51 -1.28
N SER A 445 19.08 -6.08 -0.71
CA SER A 445 19.11 -4.95 0.23
C SER A 445 18.87 -3.58 -0.43
N LEU A 446 19.01 -3.51 -1.76
CA LEU A 446 18.68 -2.32 -2.57
C LEU A 446 17.20 -2.29 -2.99
N ASN A 447 16.49 -3.41 -2.83
CA ASN A 447 15.11 -3.59 -3.26
C ASN A 447 14.15 -3.22 -2.13
N GLU A 448 14.09 -1.92 -1.85
CA GLU A 448 13.28 -1.33 -0.78
C GLU A 448 12.36 -0.24 -1.31
N VAL A 449 11.33 0.09 -0.54
CA VAL A 449 10.44 1.23 -0.83
C VAL A 449 11.27 2.51 -0.97
N GLY A 450 11.12 3.24 -2.08
CA GLY A 450 11.97 4.39 -2.46
C GLY A 450 13.38 4.02 -2.98
N GLY A 451 13.66 2.73 -3.13
CA GLY A 451 14.89 2.19 -3.68
C GLY A 451 14.93 2.18 -5.21
N GLU A 452 16.14 2.18 -5.74
CA GLU A 452 16.41 2.17 -7.18
C GLU A 452 17.53 1.16 -7.44
N PRO A 453 17.23 -0.15 -7.53
CA PRO A 453 18.24 -1.20 -7.50
C PRO A 453 19.29 -1.10 -8.60
N HIS A 454 18.96 -0.46 -9.72
CA HIS A 454 19.89 -0.23 -10.82
C HIS A 454 21.03 0.73 -10.44
N ARG A 455 20.75 1.71 -9.55
CA ARG A 455 21.76 2.59 -8.93
C ARG A 455 22.44 1.88 -7.77
N PHE A 456 23.52 1.18 -8.07
CA PHE A 456 24.19 0.27 -7.15
C PHE A 456 25.06 1.01 -6.12
N GLY A 457 24.48 1.27 -4.95
CA GLY A 457 25.11 2.01 -3.85
C GLY A 457 25.00 3.53 -3.99
N VAL A 458 25.55 4.24 -2.99
CA VAL A 458 25.55 5.71 -2.90
C VAL A 458 26.93 6.18 -2.47
N GLY A 459 27.52 7.12 -3.22
CA GLY A 459 28.85 7.64 -2.90
C GLY A 459 28.81 8.63 -1.72
N ALA A 460 29.90 8.73 -0.96
CA ALA A 460 29.98 9.67 0.18
C ALA A 460 29.74 11.15 -0.24
N ALA A 461 30.21 11.54 -1.44
CA ALA A 461 29.97 12.89 -1.97
C ALA A 461 28.49 13.13 -2.33
N GLU A 462 27.82 12.13 -2.92
CA GLU A 462 26.36 12.16 -3.18
C GLU A 462 25.61 12.28 -1.86
N PHE A 463 25.92 11.44 -0.87
CA PHE A 463 25.33 11.48 0.46
C PHE A 463 25.46 12.84 1.14
N HIS A 464 26.67 13.41 1.22
CA HIS A 464 26.88 14.70 1.86
C HIS A 464 26.17 15.83 1.13
N HIS A 465 26.11 15.78 -0.21
CA HIS A 465 25.39 16.78 -0.99
C HIS A 465 23.88 16.71 -0.75
N SER A 466 23.29 15.51 -0.80
CA SER A 466 21.88 15.30 -0.52
C SER A 466 21.51 15.68 0.92
N ALA A 467 22.31 15.26 1.90
CA ALA A 467 22.11 15.63 3.31
C ALA A 467 22.17 17.15 3.52
N ALA A 468 23.12 17.85 2.89
CA ALA A 468 23.20 19.30 2.97
C ALA A 468 21.99 20.00 2.31
N SER A 469 21.49 19.45 1.19
CA SER A 469 20.29 19.99 0.53
C SER A 469 19.04 19.77 1.36
N ARG A 470 18.86 18.58 1.95
CA ARG A 470 17.77 18.28 2.89
C ARG A 470 17.84 19.16 4.13
N ALA A 471 19.02 19.38 4.72
CA ALA A 471 19.17 20.27 5.87
C ALA A 471 18.78 21.74 5.59
N ARG A 472 18.95 22.22 4.34
CA ARG A 472 18.53 23.58 3.94
C ARG A 472 17.04 23.66 3.60
N MET A 473 16.53 22.69 2.85
CA MET A 473 15.19 22.76 2.26
C MET A 473 14.13 22.14 3.16
N TRP A 474 14.48 21.05 3.86
CA TRP A 474 13.57 20.21 4.63
C TRP A 474 14.19 19.80 5.98
N PRO A 475 14.58 20.76 6.84
CA PRO A 475 15.24 20.48 8.12
C PRO A 475 14.37 19.70 9.11
N GLN A 476 13.05 19.62 8.85
CA GLN A 476 12.06 18.93 9.68
C GLN A 476 11.55 17.64 9.01
N ALA A 477 12.15 17.19 7.90
CA ALA A 477 11.78 15.91 7.30
C ALA A 477 12.20 14.75 8.21
N MET A 478 11.44 13.66 8.20
CA MET A 478 11.89 12.45 8.85
C MET A 478 13.09 11.86 8.11
N THR A 479 13.96 11.19 8.86
CA THR A 479 14.88 10.19 8.33
C THR A 479 14.43 8.83 8.86
N THR A 480 14.37 7.80 8.03
CA THR A 480 13.98 6.46 8.50
C THR A 480 14.91 5.38 7.97
N LEU A 481 14.94 4.25 8.67
CA LEU A 481 15.62 3.03 8.26
C LEU A 481 14.68 1.82 8.28
N THR A 482 13.72 1.76 9.18
CA THR A 482 12.68 0.70 9.17
C THR A 482 11.31 1.33 9.36
N THR A 483 10.36 0.89 8.55
CA THR A 483 8.94 1.24 8.69
C THR A 483 8.12 -0.04 8.75
N HIS A 484 6.81 0.09 8.92
CA HIS A 484 5.91 -1.05 8.80
C HIS A 484 5.74 -1.54 7.35
N ASP A 485 6.19 -0.78 6.34
CA ASP A 485 6.10 -1.14 4.92
C ASP A 485 7.45 -1.44 4.25
N THR A 486 8.57 -1.17 4.92
CA THR A 486 9.88 -1.61 4.41
C THR A 486 9.85 -3.11 4.17
N LYS A 487 10.37 -3.54 3.01
CA LYS A 487 10.35 -4.94 2.61
C LYS A 487 11.20 -5.78 3.59
N ARG A 488 12.24 -5.18 4.18
CA ARG A 488 13.13 -5.77 5.19
C ARG A 488 13.52 -4.73 6.23
N GLY A 489 13.72 -5.15 7.48
CA GLY A 489 14.28 -4.30 8.54
C GLY A 489 15.74 -3.92 8.29
N GLU A 490 16.17 -2.80 8.85
CA GLU A 490 17.49 -2.20 8.62
C GLU A 490 18.69 -3.13 8.88
N ASP A 491 18.67 -3.91 9.95
CA ASP A 491 19.74 -4.88 10.25
C ASP A 491 19.83 -6.03 9.22
N VAL A 492 18.67 -6.43 8.68
CA VAL A 492 18.61 -7.45 7.62
C VAL A 492 19.28 -6.89 6.37
N ARG A 493 18.98 -5.64 6.01
CA ARG A 493 19.58 -4.98 4.85
C ARG A 493 21.07 -4.73 5.06
N ALA A 494 21.49 -4.30 6.24
CA ALA A 494 22.91 -4.11 6.57
C ALA A 494 23.70 -5.42 6.39
N ARG A 495 23.17 -6.55 6.87
CA ARG A 495 23.81 -7.86 6.69
C ARG A 495 23.89 -8.30 5.23
N ILE A 496 22.83 -8.09 4.46
CA ILE A 496 22.81 -8.44 3.03
C ILE A 496 23.73 -7.52 2.23
N GLY A 497 23.82 -6.23 2.58
CA GLY A 497 24.68 -5.26 1.92
C GLY A 497 26.16 -5.66 1.93
N VAL A 498 26.62 -6.34 2.98
CA VAL A 498 28.00 -6.88 3.07
C VAL A 498 28.35 -7.81 1.90
N LEU A 499 27.36 -8.47 1.27
CA LEU A 499 27.60 -9.34 0.11
C LEU A 499 28.22 -8.60 -1.08
N SER A 500 28.02 -7.28 -1.19
CA SER A 500 28.69 -6.47 -2.21
C SER A 500 30.20 -6.35 -1.99
N GLN A 501 30.67 -6.47 -0.74
CA GLN A 501 32.09 -6.34 -0.36
C GLN A 501 32.84 -7.67 -0.52
N VAL A 502 32.11 -8.80 -0.56
CA VAL A 502 32.68 -10.15 -0.68
C VAL A 502 31.97 -10.98 -1.77
N PRO A 503 31.76 -10.44 -2.98
CA PRO A 503 30.85 -11.03 -3.98
C PRO A 503 31.35 -12.39 -4.50
N SER A 504 32.67 -12.59 -4.63
CA SER A 504 33.25 -13.87 -5.06
C SER A 504 33.03 -14.98 -4.02
N LEU A 505 33.24 -14.66 -2.74
CA LEU A 505 32.98 -15.59 -1.65
C LEU A 505 31.49 -15.95 -1.57
N TRP A 506 30.61 -14.97 -1.80
CA TRP A 506 29.17 -15.21 -1.90
C TRP A 506 28.83 -16.17 -3.04
N ALA A 507 29.37 -15.94 -4.25
CA ALA A 507 29.16 -16.83 -5.39
C ALA A 507 29.65 -18.27 -5.11
N GLU A 508 30.79 -18.44 -4.42
CA GLU A 508 31.27 -19.76 -3.98
C GLU A 508 30.34 -20.44 -2.96
N PHE A 509 29.73 -19.68 -2.06
CA PHE A 509 28.72 -20.22 -1.13
C PHE A 509 27.47 -20.68 -1.88
N VAL A 510 26.94 -19.85 -2.79
CA VAL A 510 25.77 -20.18 -3.60
C VAL A 510 26.01 -21.45 -4.42
N ALA A 511 27.13 -21.54 -5.14
CA ALA A 511 27.46 -22.73 -5.93
C ALA A 511 27.56 -24.01 -5.07
N ARG A 512 28.14 -23.91 -3.86
CA ARG A 512 28.21 -25.03 -2.92
C ARG A 512 26.83 -25.44 -2.40
N TRP A 513 25.95 -24.49 -2.13
CA TRP A 513 24.60 -24.78 -1.67
C TRP A 513 23.76 -25.39 -2.77
N GLU A 514 23.80 -24.88 -4.00
CA GLU A 514 23.10 -25.47 -5.15
C GLU A 514 23.56 -26.90 -5.45
N THR A 515 24.84 -27.20 -5.26
CA THR A 515 25.36 -28.56 -5.41
C THR A 515 24.80 -29.52 -4.35
N ARG A 516 24.62 -29.04 -3.11
CA ARG A 516 24.16 -29.86 -1.97
C ARG A 516 22.63 -29.95 -1.87
N ALA A 517 21.96 -28.88 -2.27
CA ALA A 517 20.53 -28.67 -2.18
C ALA A 517 20.07 -28.00 -3.48
N PRO A 518 20.03 -28.75 -4.60
CA PRO A 518 19.62 -28.19 -5.87
C PRO A 518 18.19 -27.65 -5.77
N PRO A 519 17.89 -26.52 -6.44
CA PRO A 519 16.54 -25.99 -6.46
C PRO A 519 15.59 -27.01 -7.10
N PRO A 520 14.29 -27.00 -6.74
CA PRO A 520 13.30 -27.88 -7.35
C PRO A 520 13.37 -27.78 -8.88
N THR A 521 13.44 -28.91 -9.57
CA THR A 521 13.40 -28.91 -11.04
C THR A 521 12.06 -28.36 -11.51
N ARG A 522 12.10 -27.40 -12.44
CA ARG A 522 10.91 -26.84 -13.09
C ARG A 522 10.10 -28.00 -13.68
N ARG A 523 8.88 -28.25 -13.19
CA ARG A 523 7.94 -29.08 -13.95
C ARG A 523 7.64 -28.33 -15.25
N PRO A 524 7.73 -28.96 -16.43
CA PRO A 524 7.18 -28.37 -17.64
C PRO A 524 5.68 -28.23 -17.43
N ASP A 525 5.21 -26.99 -17.37
CA ASP A 525 3.79 -26.68 -17.16
C ASP A 525 3.01 -27.11 -18.41
N SER A 526 2.30 -28.24 -18.34
CA SER A 526 1.49 -28.76 -19.43
C SER A 526 0.06 -28.20 -19.45
N SER A 527 -0.22 -27.13 -18.70
CA SER A 527 -1.56 -26.52 -18.61
C SER A 527 -1.65 -25.03 -18.97
N CYS A 528 -0.57 -24.39 -19.43
CA CYS A 528 -0.68 -23.05 -20.01
C CYS A 528 -0.91 -23.17 -21.52
N GLY A 529 -2.18 -23.11 -21.93
CA GLY A 529 -2.59 -23.10 -23.33
C GLY A 529 -2.04 -21.89 -24.09
N ARG A 530 -1.64 -22.14 -25.33
CA ARG A 530 -1.18 -21.22 -26.39
C ARG A 530 -2.07 -19.95 -26.44
N THR A 531 -1.54 -18.75 -26.70
CA THR A 531 -1.13 -18.29 -28.04
C THR A 531 -0.13 -17.12 -28.00
N SER A 532 1.06 -17.31 -28.56
CA SER A 532 1.56 -16.60 -29.75
C SER A 532 3.08 -16.75 -29.85
N SER A 533 3.49 -16.95 -31.09
CA SER A 533 4.78 -17.40 -31.58
C SER A 533 5.70 -16.22 -31.85
N ALA A 534 6.80 -16.09 -31.10
CA ALA A 534 8.11 -15.62 -31.56
C ALA A 534 9.07 -15.41 -30.36
N CYS A 535 9.75 -16.47 -29.92
CA CYS A 535 11.18 -16.36 -29.60
C CYS A 535 11.80 -17.75 -29.43
N GLY A 536 12.99 -17.88 -30.01
CA GLY A 536 13.67 -19.13 -30.25
C GLY A 536 14.13 -19.86 -28.99
N ARG A 537 14.24 -21.17 -29.17
CA ARG A 537 14.84 -22.12 -28.25
C ARG A 537 16.30 -21.74 -27.96
N SER A 538 16.66 -21.64 -26.69
CA SER A 538 17.88 -22.27 -26.18
C SER A 538 17.71 -22.53 -24.68
N ALA A 539 18.13 -23.73 -24.27
CA ALA A 539 18.01 -24.25 -22.92
C ALA A 539 19.07 -23.64 -21.99
N GLY A 540 18.69 -23.33 -20.75
CA GLY A 540 19.58 -22.85 -19.69
C GLY A 540 18.94 -23.06 -18.33
N ARG A 541 19.75 -23.35 -17.31
CA ARG A 541 19.40 -24.01 -16.04
C ARG A 541 19.01 -23.02 -14.93
N SER A 542 18.10 -23.49 -14.05
CA SER A 542 17.76 -23.07 -12.66
C SER A 542 17.45 -21.62 -12.31
N PRO A 543 16.33 -21.35 -11.58
CA PRO A 543 16.14 -20.07 -10.92
C PRO A 543 16.73 -20.06 -9.50
N ALA A 544 17.23 -18.88 -9.13
CA ALA A 544 17.50 -18.44 -7.78
C ALA A 544 16.36 -18.85 -6.82
N SER A 545 16.71 -19.65 -5.80
CA SER A 545 15.75 -20.12 -4.81
C SER A 545 15.63 -19.17 -3.62
N CYS A 546 14.37 -18.93 -3.25
CA CYS A 546 13.85 -18.52 -1.94
C CYS A 546 13.83 -17.01 -1.61
N ALA A 547 12.81 -16.33 -2.15
CA ALA A 547 12.02 -15.35 -1.40
C ALA A 547 10.57 -15.38 -1.90
N SER A 548 9.85 -16.47 -1.62
CA SER A 548 8.40 -16.54 -1.84
C SER A 548 7.73 -17.36 -0.74
N GLY A 549 7.10 -16.65 0.20
CA GLY A 549 6.10 -17.25 1.08
C GLY A 549 4.85 -17.57 0.25
N CYS A 550 4.44 -18.83 0.27
CA CYS A 550 3.20 -19.30 -0.34
C CYS A 550 1.98 -18.53 0.22
N THR A 551 1.18 -17.95 -0.66
CA THR A 551 -0.25 -17.72 -0.43
C THR A 551 -0.97 -19.06 -0.45
N ALA A 552 -1.10 -19.68 0.73
CA ALA A 552 -1.95 -20.85 0.91
C ALA A 552 -3.42 -20.42 0.98
N THR A 553 -4.18 -20.68 -0.09
CA THR A 553 -5.64 -20.66 -0.08
C THR A 553 -6.16 -21.73 0.88
N ARG A 554 -6.70 -21.32 2.02
CA ARG A 554 -7.41 -22.21 2.95
C ARG A 554 -8.76 -22.63 2.34
N ARG A 555 -8.86 -23.87 1.86
CA ARG A 555 -10.14 -24.57 1.73
C ARG A 555 -10.65 -24.92 3.14
N ARG A 556 -11.84 -24.45 3.51
CA ARG A 556 -12.59 -24.92 4.69
C ARG A 556 -13.16 -26.33 4.41
N PRO A 557 -13.03 -27.31 5.32
CA PRO A 557 -13.94 -28.44 5.38
C PRO A 557 -15.05 -28.17 6.41
N SER A 558 -16.28 -28.40 5.98
CA SER A 558 -17.50 -28.47 6.78
C SER A 558 -17.57 -29.78 7.58
N GLY A 559 -18.20 -29.75 8.77
CA GLY A 559 -18.69 -30.95 9.44
C GLY A 559 -18.50 -31.01 10.96
N LYS A 560 -19.56 -30.66 11.71
CA LYS A 560 -19.72 -30.98 13.15
C LYS A 560 -20.12 -32.46 13.32
N ARG A 561 -19.66 -33.11 14.40
CA ARG A 561 -20.49 -33.89 15.38
C ARG A 561 -19.67 -34.30 16.64
N PRO A 562 -20.31 -34.60 17.80
CA PRO A 562 -19.77 -34.31 19.14
C PRO A 562 -19.55 -35.52 20.09
N GLY A 563 -18.92 -35.25 21.26
CA GLY A 563 -18.87 -36.08 22.50
C GLY A 563 -17.49 -36.73 22.75
N THR A 564 -16.85 -36.78 23.93
CA THR A 564 -17.22 -36.62 25.35
C THR A 564 -15.90 -36.55 26.20
N PRO A 565 -15.93 -36.19 27.50
CA PRO A 565 -14.77 -35.67 28.25
C PRO A 565 -14.09 -36.68 29.20
N ARG A 566 -12.87 -36.37 29.65
CA ARG A 566 -12.14 -36.78 30.89
C ARG A 566 -10.78 -36.06 30.83
N GLY A 567 -10.23 -35.38 31.83
CA GLY A 567 -10.40 -35.40 33.28
C GLY A 567 -9.01 -35.62 33.92
N THR A 568 -8.67 -34.77 34.90
CA THR A 568 -7.63 -34.89 35.95
C THR A 568 -6.20 -34.33 35.70
N THR A 569 -5.86 -33.36 36.57
CA THR A 569 -4.56 -32.76 36.93
C THR A 569 -3.94 -33.56 38.13
N PRO A 570 -2.92 -33.05 38.86
CA PRO A 570 -1.49 -32.92 38.54
C PRO A 570 -0.60 -33.58 39.63
N THR A 571 0.74 -33.60 39.52
CA THR A 571 1.70 -33.27 40.63
C THR A 571 3.19 -33.52 40.25
N PRO A 572 4.15 -32.90 40.98
CA PRO A 572 5.49 -32.53 40.50
C PRO A 572 6.63 -33.33 41.13
N THR A 573 7.85 -33.23 40.58
CA THR A 573 9.09 -33.49 41.34
C THR A 573 10.28 -32.68 40.82
N SER A 574 11.24 -32.54 41.72
CA SER A 574 12.22 -31.48 41.92
C SER A 574 13.62 -31.74 41.34
N ARG A 575 14.32 -30.63 41.07
CA ARG A 575 15.77 -30.33 41.27
C ARG A 575 16.82 -31.22 40.60
N THR A 576 17.71 -30.58 39.83
CA THR A 576 19.16 -30.47 40.16
C THR A 576 19.85 -29.46 39.23
N ARG A 577 20.83 -28.71 39.77
CA ARG A 577 21.71 -27.78 39.06
C ARG A 577 22.90 -28.54 38.49
N SER A 578 23.30 -28.27 37.24
CA SER A 578 24.71 -28.25 36.83
C SER A 578 24.94 -27.52 35.50
N THR A 579 25.80 -26.51 35.57
CA THR A 579 26.84 -26.10 34.59
C THR A 579 26.48 -25.78 33.13
N ALA A 580 26.79 -24.52 32.80
CA ALA A 580 27.02 -23.90 31.50
C ALA A 580 27.31 -24.83 30.30
N GLY A 581 26.56 -24.60 29.22
CA GLY A 581 26.81 -25.15 27.90
C GLY A 581 25.87 -24.53 26.86
N TRP A 582 26.39 -23.58 26.09
CA TRP A 582 25.98 -23.14 24.74
C TRP A 582 24.56 -23.55 24.28
N THR A 583 23.59 -22.64 24.40
CA THR A 583 22.22 -22.84 23.92
C THR A 583 22.12 -22.51 22.43
N ARG A 584 21.86 -23.55 21.64
CA ARG A 584 21.29 -23.49 20.29
C ARG A 584 19.96 -22.74 20.31
N CYS A 585 19.78 -21.77 19.43
CA CYS A 585 18.46 -21.21 19.13
C CYS A 585 17.74 -22.21 18.20
N SER A 586 16.82 -23.00 18.79
CA SER A 586 16.04 -24.03 18.11
C SER A 586 14.85 -23.44 17.38
N THR A 587 14.70 -23.84 16.12
CA THR A 587 13.53 -23.68 15.26
C THR A 587 12.25 -24.23 15.90
N ALA A 588 11.16 -23.48 15.72
CA ALA A 588 9.81 -23.84 16.17
C ALA A 588 9.31 -25.14 15.52
N ARG A 589 8.81 -26.06 16.35
CA ARG A 589 8.09 -27.27 15.94
C ARG A 589 6.65 -26.93 15.56
N TRP A 590 6.19 -27.46 14.44
CA TRP A 590 4.77 -27.60 14.10
C TRP A 590 4.16 -28.80 14.87
N PRO A 591 2.93 -28.71 15.41
CA PRO A 591 2.26 -29.88 15.96
C PRO A 591 1.52 -30.64 14.86
N GLY A 592 1.79 -31.95 14.78
CA GLY A 592 0.95 -32.91 14.07
C GLY A 592 -0.13 -33.46 15.00
N ASN A 593 -1.38 -33.37 14.56
CA ASN A 593 -2.32 -34.48 14.38
C ASN A 593 -3.58 -33.95 13.70
#